data_AF-A0A1X1TYP3-F1
#
_entry.id   AF-A0A1X1TYP3-F1
#
_cell.length_a   1.000
_cell.length_b   1.000
_cell.length_c   1.000
_cell.angle_alpha   90.00
_cell.angle_beta   90.00
_cell.angle_gamma   90.00
#
_symmetry.space_group_name_H-M   'P 1'
#
loop_
_entity.id
_entity.type
_entity.pdbx_description
1 polymer ?
#
loop_
_entity_poly.entity_id
_entity_poly.type
_entity_poly.pdbx_seq_one_letter_code
_entity_poly.pdbx_strand_id
1 'polypeptide(L)'
;MLKNGTGGLLVVDIDPKNGGSVESLRRRFPDLLDTRTVQTVTPHPDGFGVHLIYTIPDDVRVATNRRLGVGIDVPHWAMLPGSKFVGDDGIERMYELIDDREPAAAPPGLIAAVDKGVKDELLDNESPSYIDPDDSVGLVDALVKKFANAYAGERNETFVQVAPTVIRLKGEEGADMLRNAYTGDDDGWLESALSSALTKYDGSSAPSRVVRTESPYISGALAQTMQSALYGKWPGAGGASDRRVFVGVTQLCLNTGMMHWPASVRTLALVAGLEPKTVSKAVARLVKSGRLYAVETDDGGTPDYAPIPGELTTVLVSKGMPLGIPVVDPLHDVWMSDGLTGRHGQVFDLVSVGITRANDIAKAGGMGYDTARDALSKLVNVGLLLRQGTVYTVPAGVVEIAGRLADELGGTDRREKLASRVLEERLRPRGDAAPAPAVADDNSDDDLRDFHEQELLRQLGLI
;
A
#
# COMPACT_ATOMS: atom_id res chain seq x y z
N MET A 1 9.81 28.02 7.05
CA MET A 1 9.63 26.95 6.04
C MET A 1 8.15 26.89 5.67
N LEU A 2 7.80 26.95 4.38
CA LEU A 2 6.41 26.93 3.91
C LEU A 2 5.74 25.59 4.31
N LYS A 3 4.75 25.67 5.23
CA LYS A 3 3.93 24.57 5.77
C LYS A 3 3.10 23.88 4.66
N ASN A 4 2.64 24.72 3.75
CA ASN A 4 2.13 24.56 2.38
C ASN A 4 1.96 25.99 1.84
N GLY A 5 1.54 26.19 0.59
CA GLY A 5 1.30 27.56 0.08
C GLY A 5 0.12 28.29 0.75
N THR A 6 -0.60 27.63 1.67
CA THR A 6 -1.75 28.16 2.45
C THR A 6 -1.45 28.41 3.94
N GLY A 7 -0.18 28.29 4.37
CA GLY A 7 0.21 28.51 5.76
C GLY A 7 -0.21 27.38 6.72
N GLY A 8 -0.84 27.71 7.85
CA GLY A 8 -1.32 26.71 8.84
C GLY A 8 -2.63 26.01 8.46
N LEU A 9 -3.10 26.20 7.23
CA LEU A 9 -4.37 25.69 6.73
C LEU A 9 -4.15 24.58 5.72
N LEU A 10 -4.95 23.52 5.80
CA LEU A 10 -5.08 22.48 4.78
C LEU A 10 -6.35 22.72 3.98
N VAL A 11 -6.21 22.87 2.66
CA VAL A 11 -7.34 22.97 1.74
C VAL A 11 -7.52 21.63 1.05
N VAL A 12 -8.75 21.12 1.07
CA VAL A 12 -9.15 19.96 0.27
C VAL A 12 -10.09 20.46 -0.81
N ASP A 13 -9.65 20.40 -2.05
CA ASP A 13 -10.42 20.74 -3.24
C ASP A 13 -11.17 19.50 -3.74
N ILE A 14 -12.46 19.67 -3.99
CA ILE A 14 -13.36 18.64 -4.45
C ILE A 14 -13.94 19.11 -5.77
N ASP A 15 -13.50 18.45 -6.84
CA ASP A 15 -13.92 18.74 -8.20
C ASP A 15 -14.92 17.69 -8.70
N PRO A 16 -16.23 18.01 -8.72
CA PRO A 16 -17.27 17.09 -9.17
C PRO A 16 -17.16 16.73 -10.66
N LYS A 17 -16.57 17.60 -11.49
CA LYS A 17 -16.33 17.30 -12.92
C LYS A 17 -15.43 16.08 -13.08
N ASN A 18 -14.49 15.91 -12.15
CA ASN A 18 -13.56 14.78 -12.12
C ASN A 18 -14.05 13.66 -11.18
N GLY A 19 -15.35 13.64 -10.82
CA GLY A 19 -15.96 12.60 -9.99
C GLY A 19 -15.79 12.79 -8.48
N GLY A 20 -15.23 13.94 -8.05
CA GLY A 20 -15.06 14.29 -6.64
C GLY A 20 -16.38 14.52 -5.92
N SER A 21 -16.47 14.10 -4.67
CA SER A 21 -17.62 14.43 -3.80
C SER A 21 -17.24 14.44 -2.33
N VAL A 22 -17.93 15.27 -1.53
CA VAL A 22 -17.75 15.31 -0.07
C VAL A 22 -18.06 13.93 0.53
N GLU A 23 -19.04 13.22 0.00
CA GLU A 23 -19.38 11.86 0.41
C GLU A 23 -18.24 10.87 0.17
N SER A 24 -17.53 10.98 -0.97
CA SER A 24 -16.38 10.13 -1.25
C SER A 24 -15.20 10.44 -0.32
N LEU A 25 -14.97 11.71 0.01
CA LEU A 25 -13.97 12.13 1.00
C LEU A 25 -14.33 11.62 2.40
N ARG A 26 -15.59 11.78 2.84
CA ARG A 26 -16.09 11.26 4.13
C ARG A 26 -16.04 9.73 4.20
N ARG A 27 -16.22 9.04 3.07
CA ARG A 27 -16.03 7.57 3.02
C ARG A 27 -14.57 7.20 3.27
N ARG A 28 -13.61 7.98 2.76
CA ARG A 28 -12.18 7.76 2.99
C ARG A 28 -11.74 8.19 4.39
N PHE A 29 -12.34 9.25 4.93
CA PHE A 29 -12.06 9.80 6.25
C PHE A 29 -13.36 9.94 7.05
N PRO A 30 -13.82 8.88 7.73
CA PRO A 30 -15.10 8.89 8.44
C PRO A 30 -15.21 9.92 9.56
N ASP A 31 -14.07 10.29 10.17
CA ASP A 31 -13.98 11.26 11.27
C ASP A 31 -13.84 12.71 10.77
N LEU A 32 -14.15 12.97 9.50
CA LEU A 32 -14.09 14.30 8.91
C LEU A 32 -15.10 15.23 9.58
N LEU A 33 -14.61 16.29 10.21
CA LEU A 33 -15.43 17.30 10.85
C LEU A 33 -15.97 18.30 9.82
N ASP A 34 -17.18 18.81 10.05
CA ASP A 34 -17.69 19.94 9.29
C ASP A 34 -16.82 21.17 9.55
N THR A 35 -16.38 21.82 8.48
CA THR A 35 -15.39 22.90 8.53
C THR A 35 -15.78 24.09 7.66
N ARG A 36 -14.97 25.16 7.71
CA ARG A 36 -15.13 26.31 6.81
C ARG A 36 -15.14 25.84 5.36
N THR A 37 -16.17 26.24 4.64
CA THR A 37 -16.43 25.72 3.29
C THR A 37 -16.68 26.85 2.30
N VAL A 38 -15.92 26.82 1.20
CA VAL A 38 -16.09 27.70 0.04
C VAL A 38 -16.60 26.84 -1.12
N GLN A 39 -17.62 27.33 -1.84
CA GLN A 39 -18.28 26.57 -2.90
C GLN A 39 -18.52 27.45 -4.13
N THR A 40 -18.48 26.87 -5.32
CA THR A 40 -18.89 27.59 -6.54
C THR A 40 -20.38 27.96 -6.51
N VAL A 41 -20.75 29.16 -6.95
CA VAL A 41 -22.14 29.64 -7.06
C VAL A 41 -22.89 28.93 -8.18
N THR A 42 -22.23 28.74 -9.32
CA THR A 42 -22.81 28.06 -10.49
C THR A 42 -22.31 26.63 -10.53
N PRO A 43 -23.21 25.62 -10.45
CA PRO A 43 -22.79 24.22 -10.48
C PRO A 43 -22.25 23.85 -11.87
N HIS A 44 -21.27 22.95 -11.90
CA HIS A 44 -21.05 22.06 -13.05
C HIS A 44 -22.25 21.10 -13.19
N PRO A 45 -22.54 20.53 -14.37
CA PRO A 45 -23.55 19.47 -14.51
C PRO A 45 -23.44 18.35 -13.46
N ASP A 46 -22.23 18.06 -13.00
CA ASP A 46 -21.94 16.99 -12.03
C ASP A 46 -21.94 17.46 -10.56
N GLY A 47 -22.13 18.76 -10.31
CA GLY A 47 -22.21 19.33 -8.95
C GLY A 47 -21.44 20.63 -8.77
N PHE A 48 -21.28 21.05 -7.52
CA PHE A 48 -20.54 22.26 -7.18
C PHE A 48 -19.09 21.95 -6.81
N GLY A 49 -18.14 22.78 -7.27
CA GLY A 49 -16.77 22.72 -6.79
C GLY A 49 -16.71 23.19 -5.35
N VAL A 50 -16.01 22.45 -4.48
CA VAL A 50 -16.00 22.70 -3.03
C VAL A 50 -14.57 22.68 -2.48
N HIS A 51 -14.23 23.71 -1.70
CA HIS A 51 -13.03 23.76 -0.89
C HIS A 51 -13.41 23.59 0.59
N LEU A 52 -12.93 22.51 1.21
CA LEU A 52 -12.99 22.32 2.66
C LEU A 52 -11.68 22.77 3.29
N ILE A 53 -11.74 23.67 4.27
CA ILE A 53 -10.55 24.30 4.86
C ILE A 53 -10.39 23.83 6.30
N TYR A 54 -9.27 23.18 6.63
CA TYR A 54 -8.92 22.70 7.96
C TYR A 54 -7.68 23.41 8.51
N THR A 55 -7.45 23.34 9.83
CA THR A 55 -6.15 23.64 10.43
C THR A 55 -5.28 22.38 10.49
N ILE A 56 -3.96 22.56 10.38
CA ILE A 56 -2.97 21.48 10.54
C ILE A 56 -1.90 21.83 11.58
N PRO A 57 -1.32 20.83 12.26
CA PRO A 57 -0.18 21.03 13.15
C PRO A 57 1.03 21.67 12.44
N ASP A 58 1.83 22.39 13.21
CA ASP A 58 2.97 23.18 12.70
C ASP A 58 4.13 22.33 12.16
N ASP A 59 4.21 21.07 12.57
CA ASP A 59 5.22 20.09 12.20
C ASP A 59 4.83 19.24 10.97
N VAL A 60 3.60 19.38 10.46
CA VAL A 60 3.13 18.66 9.26
C VAL A 60 3.61 19.37 8.00
N ARG A 61 4.15 18.59 7.05
CA ARG A 61 4.53 19.09 5.72
C ARG A 61 3.64 18.48 4.66
N VAL A 62 2.78 19.28 4.05
CA VAL A 62 1.86 18.79 3.02
C VAL A 62 2.60 18.63 1.69
N ALA A 63 2.50 17.44 1.08
CA ALA A 63 2.99 17.25 -0.28
C ALA A 63 2.12 18.04 -1.28
N THR A 64 2.75 18.75 -2.22
CA THR A 64 2.05 19.54 -3.23
C THR A 64 1.21 18.66 -4.17
N ASN A 65 -0.02 19.09 -4.47
CA ASN A 65 -0.96 18.41 -5.38
C ASN A 65 -1.19 16.94 -5.00
N ARG A 66 -1.30 16.67 -3.70
CA ARG A 66 -1.57 15.33 -3.21
C ARG A 66 -3.01 14.95 -3.50
N ARG A 67 -3.20 13.82 -4.16
CA ARG A 67 -4.52 13.28 -4.46
C ARG A 67 -5.07 12.51 -3.26
N LEU A 68 -6.30 12.84 -2.88
CA LEU A 68 -7.06 12.18 -1.81
C LEU A 68 -8.17 11.29 -2.36
N GLY A 69 -8.32 11.20 -3.67
CA GLY A 69 -9.22 10.31 -4.37
C GLY A 69 -9.56 10.87 -5.74
N VAL A 70 -10.41 10.15 -6.46
CA VAL A 70 -10.92 10.61 -7.76
C VAL A 70 -11.58 11.98 -7.61
N GLY A 71 -11.04 12.99 -8.30
CA GLY A 71 -11.52 14.38 -8.26
C GLY A 71 -11.35 15.08 -6.91
N ILE A 72 -10.43 14.61 -6.04
CA ILE A 72 -10.14 15.26 -4.76
C ILE A 72 -8.65 15.49 -4.60
N ASP A 73 -8.27 16.75 -4.46
CA ASP A 73 -6.89 17.21 -4.43
C ASP A 73 -6.59 18.09 -3.22
N VAL A 74 -5.30 18.20 -2.90
CA VAL A 74 -4.79 19.12 -1.88
C VAL A 74 -3.95 20.20 -2.58
N PRO A 75 -4.58 21.33 -2.94
CA PRO A 75 -3.86 22.44 -3.55
C PRO A 75 -2.95 23.14 -2.54
N HIS A 76 -1.98 23.88 -3.05
CA HIS A 76 -1.11 24.76 -2.26
C HIS A 76 -1.70 26.17 -2.13
N TRP A 77 -2.96 26.38 -2.49
CA TRP A 77 -3.65 27.66 -2.45
C TRP A 77 -5.11 27.43 -2.03
N ALA A 78 -5.78 28.49 -1.57
CA ALA A 78 -7.20 28.46 -1.24
C ALA A 78 -7.95 29.40 -2.17
N MET A 79 -9.06 28.96 -2.78
CA MET A 79 -10.01 29.91 -3.36
C MET A 79 -10.65 30.71 -2.23
N LEU A 80 -10.58 32.03 -2.33
CA LEU A 80 -11.27 32.94 -1.42
C LEU A 80 -12.66 33.29 -1.98
N PRO A 81 -13.63 33.67 -1.12
CA PRO A 81 -14.91 34.19 -1.59
C PRO A 81 -14.71 35.35 -2.58
N GLY A 82 -15.45 35.32 -3.70
CA GLY A 82 -15.30 36.24 -4.82
C GLY A 82 -14.25 35.84 -5.87
N SER A 83 -13.48 34.77 -5.64
CA SER A 83 -12.58 34.20 -6.66
C SER A 83 -13.39 33.68 -7.85
N LYS A 84 -12.84 33.82 -9.06
CA LYS A 84 -13.49 33.42 -10.30
C LYS A 84 -12.60 32.46 -11.09
N PHE A 85 -13.22 31.45 -11.68
CA PHE A 85 -12.58 30.50 -12.58
C PHE A 85 -13.46 30.31 -13.81
N VAL A 86 -12.86 30.30 -15.00
CA VAL A 86 -13.57 30.01 -16.26
C VAL A 86 -13.33 28.55 -16.59
N GLY A 87 -14.39 27.75 -16.59
CA GLY A 87 -14.30 26.34 -16.97
C GLY A 87 -14.03 26.16 -18.46
N ASP A 88 -13.64 24.94 -18.85
CA ASP A 88 -13.43 24.57 -20.27
C ASP A 88 -14.69 24.72 -21.13
N ASP A 89 -15.85 24.77 -20.48
CA ASP A 89 -17.15 25.07 -21.09
C ASP A 89 -17.38 26.57 -21.34
N GLY A 90 -16.40 27.42 -21.02
CA GLY A 90 -16.46 28.86 -21.14
C GLY A 90 -17.31 29.55 -20.05
N ILE A 91 -17.82 28.80 -19.06
CA ILE A 91 -18.66 29.34 -18.00
C ILE A 91 -17.78 29.85 -16.86
N GLU A 92 -17.93 31.14 -16.52
CA GLU A 92 -17.34 31.73 -15.32
C GLU A 92 -18.08 31.23 -14.07
N ARG A 93 -17.37 30.55 -13.19
CA ARG A 93 -17.84 30.10 -11.89
C ARG A 93 -17.15 30.94 -10.82
N MET A 94 -17.96 31.59 -9.98
CA MET A 94 -17.48 32.34 -8.82
C MET A 94 -17.58 31.47 -7.58
N TYR A 95 -16.66 31.64 -6.63
CA TYR A 95 -16.68 30.97 -5.34
C TYR A 95 -17.30 31.87 -4.28
N GLU A 96 -18.16 31.31 -3.44
CA GLU A 96 -18.79 31.97 -2.30
C GLU A 96 -18.56 31.18 -1.01
N LEU A 97 -18.57 31.90 0.11
CA LEU A 97 -18.50 31.30 1.45
C LEU A 97 -19.87 30.79 1.83
N ILE A 98 -20.04 29.47 1.85
CA ILE A 98 -21.32 28.86 2.24
C ILE A 98 -21.37 28.50 3.73
N ASP A 99 -20.20 28.38 4.35
CA ASP A 99 -20.07 28.12 5.78
C ASP A 99 -18.87 28.88 6.34
N ASP A 100 -19.15 29.97 7.05
CA ASP A 100 -18.16 30.84 7.69
C ASP A 100 -17.92 30.49 9.17
N ARG A 101 -17.72 29.21 9.45
CA ARG A 101 -17.19 28.78 10.75
C ARG A 101 -15.67 28.91 10.80
N GLU A 102 -15.11 28.80 12.00
CA GLU A 102 -13.66 28.63 12.15
C GLU A 102 -13.22 27.30 11.53
N PRO A 103 -12.08 27.26 10.80
CA PRO A 103 -11.55 26.00 10.27
C PRO A 103 -11.32 24.96 11.37
N ALA A 104 -11.97 23.81 11.25
CA ALA A 104 -11.79 22.69 12.16
C ALA A 104 -10.39 22.08 12.02
N ALA A 105 -9.91 21.38 13.05
CA ALA A 105 -8.67 20.61 12.95
C ALA A 105 -8.82 19.44 11.97
N ALA A 106 -7.82 19.24 11.11
CA ALA A 106 -7.79 18.08 10.22
C ALA A 106 -7.72 16.79 11.07
N PRO A 107 -8.55 15.76 10.79
CA PRO A 107 -8.50 14.52 11.53
C PRO A 107 -7.17 13.79 11.29
N PRO A 108 -6.69 12.97 12.25
CA PRO A 108 -5.37 12.31 12.14
C PRO A 108 -5.19 11.49 10.86
N GLY A 109 -6.24 10.80 10.40
CA GLY A 109 -6.19 10.04 9.14
C GLY A 109 -5.99 10.91 7.90
N LEU A 110 -6.59 12.11 7.88
CA LEU A 110 -6.39 13.09 6.81
C LEU A 110 -4.97 13.67 6.86
N ILE A 111 -4.48 14.02 8.06
CA ILE A 111 -3.10 14.48 8.27
C ILE A 111 -2.10 13.44 7.74
N ALA A 112 -2.24 12.18 8.16
CA ALA A 112 -1.39 11.09 7.71
C ALA A 112 -1.43 10.91 6.18
N ALA A 113 -2.59 11.11 5.56
CA ALA A 113 -2.74 10.97 4.12
C ALA A 113 -2.06 12.10 3.32
N VAL A 114 -1.89 13.29 3.89
CA VAL A 114 -1.30 14.45 3.20
C VAL A 114 0.16 14.69 3.57
N ASP A 115 0.57 14.23 4.75
CA ASP A 115 1.92 14.44 5.27
C ASP A 115 2.96 13.77 4.38
N LYS A 116 4.01 14.52 4.03
CA LYS A 116 5.08 14.10 3.12
C LYS A 116 5.96 12.99 3.72
N GLY A 117 5.82 12.70 5.01
CA GLY A 117 6.41 11.50 5.61
C GLY A 117 7.90 11.59 5.89
N VAL A 118 8.54 12.72 5.57
CA VAL A 118 9.99 12.90 5.74
C VAL A 118 10.26 14.28 6.34
N LYS A 119 10.76 14.27 7.57
CA LYS A 119 11.49 15.42 8.09
C LYS A 119 12.86 15.47 7.42
N ASP A 120 13.06 16.44 6.53
CA ASP A 120 14.41 16.96 6.28
C ASP A 120 14.78 17.78 7.51
N GLU A 121 15.22 17.11 8.58
CA GLU A 121 15.96 17.78 9.65
C GLU A 121 17.38 18.03 9.11
N LEU A 122 17.60 19.24 8.62
CA LEU A 122 18.94 19.83 8.67
C LEU A 122 19.25 19.96 10.17
N LEU A 123 20.19 19.15 10.66
CA LEU A 123 20.75 19.37 11.99
C LEU A 123 21.56 20.67 11.92
N ASP A 124 20.90 21.80 12.12
CA ASP A 124 21.52 23.14 12.11
C ASP A 124 22.46 23.37 13.31
N ASN A 125 22.80 22.34 14.11
CA ASN A 125 23.62 22.49 15.32
C ASN A 125 24.65 21.39 15.57
N GLU A 126 24.93 20.51 14.63
CA GLU A 126 26.19 19.76 14.65
C GLU A 126 27.04 20.26 13.49
N SER A 127 28.20 20.83 13.82
CA SER A 127 29.24 21.15 12.84
C SER A 127 29.33 20.01 11.84
N PRO A 128 29.42 20.26 10.52
CA PRO A 128 29.38 19.20 9.52
C PRO A 128 30.38 18.14 9.95
N SER A 129 29.87 16.97 10.35
CA SER A 129 30.73 15.84 10.59
C SER A 129 31.44 15.63 9.27
N TYR A 130 32.73 15.94 9.30
CA TYR A 130 33.63 15.81 8.18
C TYR A 130 33.44 14.38 7.69
N ILE A 131 32.72 14.20 6.57
CA ILE A 131 32.68 12.90 5.91
C ILE A 131 34.12 12.66 5.52
N ASP A 132 34.73 11.65 6.13
CA ASP A 132 36.08 11.25 5.78
C ASP A 132 36.13 11.07 4.25
N PRO A 133 37.03 11.75 3.52
CA PRO A 133 37.13 11.62 2.08
C PRO A 133 37.09 10.16 1.59
N ASP A 134 37.66 9.23 2.36
CA ASP A 134 37.65 7.79 2.07
C ASP A 134 36.25 7.14 2.17
N ASP A 135 35.41 7.55 3.13
CA ASP A 135 34.04 7.04 3.28
C ASP A 135 33.10 7.55 2.17
N SER A 136 33.36 8.77 1.65
CA SER A 136 32.61 9.33 0.53
C SER A 136 32.85 8.59 -0.78
N VAL A 137 34.07 8.10 -1.01
CA VAL A 137 34.44 7.30 -2.18
C VAL A 137 33.76 5.93 -2.11
N GLY A 138 33.82 5.25 -0.96
CA GLY A 138 33.17 3.95 -0.78
C GLY A 138 31.64 3.97 -0.95
N LEU A 139 30.98 5.05 -0.52
CA LEU A 139 29.54 5.24 -0.71
C LEU A 139 29.18 5.51 -2.18
N VAL A 140 29.93 6.38 -2.86
CA VAL A 140 29.70 6.67 -4.28
C VAL A 140 29.89 5.41 -5.12
N ASP A 141 30.96 4.65 -4.90
CA ASP A 141 31.22 3.40 -5.60
C ASP A 141 30.10 2.37 -5.39
N ALA A 142 29.58 2.24 -4.17
CA ALA A 142 28.47 1.34 -3.87
C ALA A 142 27.17 1.75 -4.60
N LEU A 143 26.88 3.05 -4.67
CA LEU A 143 25.69 3.58 -5.35
C LEU A 143 25.79 3.46 -6.87
N VAL A 144 26.97 3.74 -7.44
CA VAL A 144 27.26 3.56 -8.86
C VAL A 144 27.16 2.08 -9.23
N LYS A 145 27.68 1.17 -8.39
CA LYS A 145 27.54 -0.27 -8.58
C LYS A 145 26.09 -0.75 -8.47
N LYS A 146 25.29 -0.17 -7.56
CA LYS A 146 23.85 -0.44 -7.46
C LYS A 146 23.14 -0.06 -8.77
N PHE A 147 23.48 1.09 -9.33
CA PHE A 147 22.94 1.53 -10.62
C PHE A 147 23.34 0.61 -11.78
N ALA A 148 24.62 0.22 -11.84
CA ALA A 148 25.14 -0.68 -12.87
C ALA A 148 24.43 -2.05 -12.89
N ASN A 149 24.03 -2.54 -11.72
CA ASN A 149 23.37 -3.84 -11.56
C ASN A 149 21.84 -3.78 -11.78
N ALA A 150 21.25 -2.61 -12.04
CA ALA A 150 19.82 -2.48 -12.24
C ALA A 150 19.35 -3.06 -13.59
N TYR A 151 18.31 -3.90 -13.56
CA TYR A 151 17.71 -4.51 -14.74
C TYR A 151 16.83 -3.51 -15.51
N ALA A 152 16.49 -3.81 -16.77
CA ALA A 152 15.79 -2.90 -17.70
C ALA A 152 14.50 -2.26 -17.12
N GLY A 153 13.79 -2.93 -16.20
CA GLY A 153 12.59 -2.41 -15.54
C GLY A 153 12.82 -1.58 -14.26
N GLU A 154 14.03 -1.60 -13.69
CA GLU A 154 14.36 -0.99 -12.39
C GLU A 154 15.31 0.21 -12.52
N ARG A 155 15.86 0.44 -13.72
CA ARG A 155 16.89 1.45 -13.99
C ARG A 155 16.44 2.87 -13.67
N ASN A 156 15.23 3.26 -14.08
CA ASN A 156 14.73 4.61 -13.80
C ASN A 156 14.53 4.84 -12.29
N GLU A 157 13.92 3.88 -11.60
CA GLU A 157 13.74 3.95 -10.15
C GLU A 157 15.09 3.99 -9.42
N THR A 158 16.03 3.13 -9.81
CA THR A 158 17.37 3.08 -9.23
C THR A 158 18.14 4.38 -9.50
N PHE A 159 18.03 4.95 -10.70
CA PHE A 159 18.63 6.25 -11.05
C PHE A 159 18.13 7.35 -10.13
N VAL A 160 16.81 7.45 -9.93
CA VAL A 160 16.21 8.47 -9.04
C VAL A 160 16.68 8.30 -7.59
N GLN A 161 16.95 7.07 -7.15
CA GLN A 161 17.47 6.80 -5.81
C GLN A 161 18.95 7.18 -5.63
N VAL A 162 19.80 6.94 -6.64
CA VAL A 162 21.26 7.06 -6.52
C VAL A 162 21.80 8.40 -7.02
N ALA A 163 21.25 8.94 -8.09
CA ALA A 163 21.75 10.13 -8.78
C ALA A 163 21.82 11.40 -7.91
N PRO A 164 20.84 11.70 -7.03
CA PRO A 164 20.92 12.88 -6.19
C PRO A 164 22.14 12.87 -5.26
N THR A 165 22.49 11.70 -4.70
CA THR A 165 23.61 11.58 -3.76
C THR A 165 24.95 11.63 -4.50
N VAL A 166 25.08 10.91 -5.61
CA VAL A 166 26.31 10.87 -6.41
C VAL A 166 26.64 12.24 -6.99
N ILE A 167 25.66 12.95 -7.56
CA ILE A 167 25.85 14.27 -8.16
C ILE A 167 26.13 15.35 -7.10
N ARG A 168 25.54 15.29 -5.90
CA ARG A 168 25.88 16.25 -4.83
C ARG A 168 27.28 16.07 -4.28
N LEU A 169 27.80 14.84 -4.28
CA LEU A 169 29.13 14.53 -3.75
C LEU A 169 30.25 14.76 -4.78
N LYS A 170 29.95 14.57 -6.07
CA LYS A 170 30.96 14.57 -7.14
C LYS A 170 30.65 15.50 -8.32
N GLY A 171 29.52 16.20 -8.31
CA GLY A 171 29.12 17.11 -9.39
C GLY A 171 29.10 16.41 -10.74
N GLU A 172 29.73 17.05 -11.74
CA GLU A 172 29.91 16.49 -13.09
C GLU A 172 30.65 15.15 -13.09
N GLU A 173 31.66 14.95 -12.24
CA GLU A 173 32.38 13.67 -12.14
C GLU A 173 31.43 12.53 -11.72
N GLY A 174 30.46 12.83 -10.86
CA GLY A 174 29.42 11.87 -10.45
C GLY A 174 28.45 11.53 -11.58
N ALA A 175 28.11 12.50 -12.41
CA ALA A 175 27.31 12.27 -13.61
C ALA A 175 28.06 11.39 -14.61
N ASP A 176 29.37 11.59 -14.79
CA ASP A 176 30.23 10.74 -15.63
C ASP A 176 30.31 9.31 -15.09
N MET A 177 30.40 9.13 -13.77
CA MET A 177 30.39 7.80 -13.14
C MET A 177 29.06 7.06 -13.40
N LEU A 178 27.93 7.74 -13.28
CA LEU A 178 26.61 7.15 -13.57
C LEU A 178 26.43 6.86 -15.06
N ARG A 179 26.94 7.74 -15.93
CA ARG A 179 26.97 7.53 -17.37
C ARG A 179 27.73 6.26 -17.73
N ASN A 180 28.92 6.08 -17.17
CA ASN A 180 29.76 4.90 -17.41
C ASN A 180 29.20 3.62 -16.80
N ALA A 181 28.40 3.72 -15.74
CA ALA A 181 27.73 2.58 -15.12
C ALA A 181 26.46 2.14 -15.86
N TYR A 182 25.92 2.97 -16.76
CA TYR A 182 24.72 2.64 -17.49
C TYR A 182 24.98 1.53 -18.51
N THR A 183 24.21 0.45 -18.41
CA THR A 183 24.27 -0.73 -19.29
C THR A 183 23.01 -0.86 -20.16
N GLY A 184 22.21 0.21 -20.25
CA GLY A 184 21.00 0.24 -21.05
C GLY A 184 21.23 0.69 -22.48
N ASP A 185 20.13 0.70 -23.22
CA ASP A 185 20.06 0.97 -24.66
C ASP A 185 19.44 2.35 -24.99
N ASP A 186 18.91 3.05 -23.98
CA ASP A 186 18.36 4.39 -24.13
C ASP A 186 19.31 5.47 -23.60
N ASP A 187 20.29 5.84 -24.42
CA ASP A 187 21.25 6.91 -24.13
C ASP A 187 20.60 8.30 -24.10
N GLY A 188 19.52 8.49 -24.87
CA GLY A 188 18.79 9.76 -24.94
C GLY A 188 18.06 10.08 -23.62
N TRP A 189 17.43 9.07 -23.02
CA TRP A 189 16.86 9.18 -21.67
C TRP A 189 17.93 9.47 -20.62
N LEU A 190 19.06 8.74 -20.66
CA LEU A 190 20.14 8.89 -19.68
C LEU A 190 20.70 10.31 -19.67
N GLU A 191 21.03 10.88 -20.83
CA GLU A 191 21.57 12.24 -20.92
C GLU A 191 20.56 13.29 -20.44
N SER A 192 19.28 13.11 -20.76
CA SER A 192 18.20 13.98 -20.26
C SER A 192 18.07 13.92 -18.74
N ALA A 193 18.15 12.71 -18.17
CA ALA A 193 18.06 12.47 -16.74
C ALA A 193 19.28 13.02 -15.97
N LEU A 194 20.49 12.84 -16.51
CA LEU A 194 21.73 13.38 -15.96
C LEU A 194 21.77 14.91 -16.00
N SER A 195 21.39 15.51 -17.14
CA SER A 195 21.30 16.97 -17.29
C SER A 195 20.30 17.59 -16.31
N SER A 196 19.13 16.94 -16.16
CA SER A 196 18.11 17.35 -15.19
C SER A 196 18.60 17.22 -13.74
N ALA A 197 19.36 16.17 -13.42
CA ALA A 197 19.89 15.94 -12.09
C ALA A 197 21.06 16.89 -11.75
N LEU A 198 21.97 17.17 -12.68
CA LEU A 198 23.03 18.17 -12.54
C LEU A 198 22.44 19.55 -12.28
N THR A 199 21.50 20.00 -13.13
CA THR A 199 20.82 21.29 -12.96
C THR A 199 20.16 21.43 -11.58
N LYS A 200 19.69 20.32 -11.01
CA LYS A 200 18.93 20.31 -9.75
C LYS A 200 19.80 20.16 -8.50
N TYR A 201 20.99 19.56 -8.62
CA TYR A 201 21.76 19.10 -7.47
C TYR A 201 23.23 19.52 -7.47
N ASP A 202 23.76 19.99 -8.59
CA ASP A 202 25.13 20.51 -8.67
C ASP A 202 25.30 21.76 -7.78
N GLY A 203 26.43 21.87 -7.09
CA GLY A 203 26.72 22.95 -6.15
C GLY A 203 25.90 22.96 -4.84
N SER A 204 25.03 21.96 -4.61
CA SER A 204 24.28 21.82 -3.34
C SER A 204 25.08 20.98 -2.34
N SER A 205 25.39 21.53 -1.16
CA SER A 205 26.08 20.81 -0.08
C SER A 205 25.45 19.43 0.17
N ALA A 206 26.28 18.39 0.28
CA ALA A 206 25.81 17.05 0.61
C ALA A 206 24.96 17.09 1.89
N PRO A 207 23.75 16.50 1.91
CA PRO A 207 22.98 16.46 3.13
C PRO A 207 23.77 15.65 4.16
N SER A 208 24.05 16.28 5.31
CA SER A 208 24.31 15.57 6.56
C SER A 208 23.27 14.46 6.68
N ARG A 209 23.75 13.20 6.71
CA ARG A 209 23.01 11.95 6.91
C ARG A 209 21.49 12.16 7.07
N VAL A 210 20.73 12.06 5.97
CA VAL A 210 19.26 12.16 6.04
C VAL A 210 18.76 11.00 6.87
N VAL A 211 18.53 11.25 8.17
CA VAL A 211 17.74 10.34 9.00
C VAL A 211 16.31 10.52 8.51
N ARG A 212 15.85 9.60 7.66
CA ARG A 212 14.44 9.48 7.31
C ARG A 212 13.70 9.14 8.59
N THR A 213 13.25 10.17 9.31
CA THR A 213 12.39 9.98 10.46
C THR A 213 10.99 9.79 9.91
N GLU A 214 10.46 8.57 10.02
CA GLU A 214 9.08 8.28 9.62
C GLU A 214 8.13 9.27 10.26
N SER A 215 7.12 9.73 9.52
CA SER A 215 6.11 10.63 10.07
C SER A 215 5.38 9.96 11.23
N PRO A 216 5.31 10.59 12.42
CA PRO A 216 4.58 10.04 13.55
C PRO A 216 3.07 9.93 13.25
N TYR A 217 2.55 10.75 12.33
CA TYR A 217 1.16 10.69 11.90
C TYR A 217 0.89 9.46 11.02
N ILE A 218 1.79 9.18 10.07
CA ILE A 218 1.69 8.00 9.20
C ILE A 218 1.88 6.73 10.02
N SER A 219 2.98 6.64 10.78
CA SER A 219 3.27 5.44 11.59
C SER A 219 2.19 5.22 12.64
N GLY A 220 1.66 6.27 13.28
CA GLY A 220 0.55 6.19 14.23
C GLY A 220 -0.75 5.68 13.60
N ALA A 221 -1.15 6.24 12.45
CA ALA A 221 -2.37 5.84 11.75
C ALA A 221 -2.28 4.40 11.23
N LEU A 222 -1.14 3.99 10.66
CA LEU A 222 -0.93 2.63 10.17
C LEU A 222 -0.82 1.62 11.31
N ALA A 223 -0.18 1.97 12.44
CA ALA A 223 -0.14 1.11 13.62
C ALA A 223 -1.54 0.86 14.19
N GLN A 224 -2.37 1.91 14.32
CA GLN A 224 -3.76 1.78 14.74
C GLN A 224 -4.55 0.91 13.75
N THR A 225 -4.33 1.10 12.45
CA THR A 225 -5.01 0.34 11.40
C THR A 225 -4.63 -1.14 11.43
N MET A 226 -3.34 -1.44 11.62
CA MET A 226 -2.84 -2.80 11.80
C MET A 226 -3.45 -3.43 13.05
N GLN A 227 -3.46 -2.73 14.18
CA GLN A 227 -4.05 -3.21 15.43
C GLN A 227 -5.54 -3.54 15.26
N SER A 228 -6.30 -2.64 14.61
CA SER A 228 -7.69 -2.90 14.23
C SER A 228 -7.80 -4.14 13.34
N ALA A 229 -6.91 -4.29 12.35
CA ALA A 229 -6.91 -5.46 11.47
C ALA A 229 -6.71 -6.77 12.23
N LEU A 230 -5.78 -6.76 13.19
CA LEU A 230 -5.41 -7.95 13.94
C LEU A 230 -6.53 -8.40 14.87
N TYR A 231 -7.11 -7.47 15.63
CA TYR A 231 -8.01 -7.79 16.74
C TYR A 231 -9.48 -7.42 16.47
N GLY A 232 -9.77 -6.88 15.29
CA GLY A 232 -11.11 -6.50 14.87
C GLY A 232 -12.00 -7.69 14.48
N LYS A 233 -13.30 -7.38 14.36
CA LYS A 233 -14.29 -8.33 13.86
C LYS A 233 -14.20 -8.51 12.35
N TRP A 234 -14.12 -9.78 11.95
CA TRP A 234 -14.09 -10.22 10.56
C TRP A 234 -15.22 -11.22 10.31
N PRO A 235 -16.47 -10.73 10.19
CA PRO A 235 -17.65 -11.58 10.09
C PRO A 235 -17.78 -12.25 8.72
N GLY A 236 -18.57 -13.32 8.70
CA GLY A 236 -18.94 -14.03 7.48
C GLY A 236 -17.88 -15.00 6.95
N ALA A 237 -18.25 -15.75 5.92
CA ALA A 237 -17.43 -16.80 5.32
C ALA A 237 -16.13 -16.26 4.70
N GLY A 238 -16.13 -15.03 4.18
CA GLY A 238 -14.96 -14.37 3.60
C GLY A 238 -14.05 -13.63 4.59
N GLY A 239 -14.46 -13.50 5.86
CA GLY A 239 -13.81 -12.60 6.82
C GLY A 239 -12.31 -12.90 7.05
N ALA A 240 -11.93 -14.17 7.07
CA ALA A 240 -10.52 -14.55 7.23
C ALA A 240 -9.65 -14.13 6.02
N SER A 241 -10.19 -14.22 4.81
CA SER A 241 -9.50 -13.77 3.59
C SER A 241 -9.45 -12.24 3.51
N ASP A 242 -10.56 -11.58 3.86
CA ASP A 242 -10.64 -10.10 3.90
C ASP A 242 -9.61 -9.54 4.89
N ARG A 243 -9.48 -10.16 6.07
CA ARG A 243 -8.46 -9.82 7.05
C ARG A 243 -7.05 -9.91 6.48
N ARG A 244 -6.69 -11.04 5.85
CA ARG A 244 -5.34 -11.24 5.32
C ARG A 244 -4.98 -10.24 4.23
N VAL A 245 -5.90 -9.94 3.32
CA VAL A 245 -5.69 -8.92 2.29
C VAL A 245 -5.52 -7.54 2.92
N PHE A 246 -6.35 -7.19 3.90
CA PHE A 246 -6.25 -5.92 4.60
C PHE A 246 -4.94 -5.75 5.38
N VAL A 247 -4.50 -6.79 6.11
CA VAL A 247 -3.19 -6.83 6.77
C VAL A 247 -2.07 -6.68 5.74
N GLY A 248 -2.16 -7.39 4.60
CA GLY A 248 -1.18 -7.29 3.52
C GLY A 248 -1.02 -5.87 2.96
N VAL A 249 -2.14 -5.19 2.66
CA VAL A 249 -2.11 -3.78 2.22
C VAL A 249 -1.50 -2.89 3.29
N THR A 250 -1.90 -3.07 4.55
CA THR A 250 -1.38 -2.26 5.67
C THR A 250 0.11 -2.47 5.88
N GLN A 251 0.61 -3.70 5.74
CA GLN A 251 2.04 -4.01 5.83
C GLN A 251 2.85 -3.37 4.69
N LEU A 252 2.32 -3.36 3.47
CA LEU A 252 2.96 -2.65 2.35
C LEU A 252 3.05 -1.14 2.63
N CYS A 253 1.98 -0.55 3.15
CA CYS A 253 1.95 0.86 3.58
C CYS A 253 2.97 1.15 4.69
N LEU A 254 3.06 0.27 5.70
CA LEU A 254 4.04 0.39 6.80
C LEU A 254 5.47 0.32 6.27
N ASN A 255 5.79 -0.68 5.43
CA ASN A 255 7.14 -0.88 4.90
C ASN A 255 7.62 0.28 4.03
N THR A 256 6.70 1.07 3.47
CA THR A 256 6.99 2.16 2.53
C THR A 256 6.86 3.54 3.19
N GLY A 257 6.32 3.61 4.40
CA GLY A 257 6.05 4.87 5.10
C GLY A 257 4.99 5.73 4.39
N MET A 258 4.05 5.11 3.68
CA MET A 258 2.99 5.80 2.92
C MET A 258 1.61 5.30 3.31
N MET A 259 0.60 6.18 3.30
CA MET A 259 -0.80 5.82 3.59
C MET A 259 -1.54 5.13 2.44
N HIS A 260 -0.90 4.97 1.28
CA HIS A 260 -1.42 4.22 0.14
C HIS A 260 -0.25 3.58 -0.60
N TRP A 261 -0.54 2.48 -1.29
CA TRP A 261 0.47 1.81 -2.12
C TRP A 261 -0.15 1.20 -3.37
N PRO A 262 0.48 1.34 -4.55
CA PRO A 262 0.09 0.62 -5.77
C PRO A 262 0.27 -0.88 -5.56
N ALA A 263 -0.83 -1.64 -5.64
CA ALA A 263 -0.74 -3.09 -5.45
C ALA A 263 -1.67 -3.84 -6.41
N SER A 264 -1.09 -4.51 -7.40
CA SER A 264 -1.85 -5.39 -8.28
C SER A 264 -2.47 -6.56 -7.50
N VAL A 265 -3.57 -7.13 -8.01
CA VAL A 265 -4.17 -8.35 -7.43
C VAL A 265 -3.14 -9.48 -7.28
N ARG A 266 -2.17 -9.56 -8.19
CA ARG A 266 -1.06 -10.53 -8.13
C ARG A 266 -0.09 -10.24 -7.00
N THR A 267 0.31 -8.98 -6.83
CA THR A 267 1.16 -8.56 -5.70
C THR A 267 0.47 -8.86 -4.38
N LEU A 268 -0.82 -8.53 -4.26
CA LEU A 268 -1.61 -8.83 -3.07
C LEU A 268 -1.82 -10.33 -2.84
N ALA A 269 -1.92 -11.14 -3.90
CA ALA A 269 -1.96 -12.60 -3.79
C ALA A 269 -0.70 -13.18 -3.15
N LEU A 270 0.47 -12.70 -3.55
CA LEU A 270 1.75 -13.10 -2.96
C LEU A 270 1.84 -12.68 -1.49
N VAL A 271 1.58 -11.41 -1.20
CA VAL A 271 1.67 -10.86 0.17
C VAL A 271 0.66 -11.53 1.10
N ALA A 272 -0.59 -11.70 0.66
CA ALA A 272 -1.62 -12.30 1.48
C ALA A 272 -1.50 -13.83 1.57
N GLY A 273 -0.78 -14.48 0.65
CA GLY A 273 -0.74 -15.94 0.52
C GLY A 273 -2.07 -16.54 0.11
N LEU A 274 -2.76 -15.91 -0.84
CA LEU A 274 -4.10 -16.30 -1.30
C LEU A 274 -4.15 -16.34 -2.83
N GLU A 275 -4.99 -17.20 -3.38
CA GLU A 275 -5.23 -17.25 -4.83
C GLU A 275 -5.75 -15.90 -5.36
N PRO A 276 -5.32 -15.44 -6.56
CA PRO A 276 -5.71 -14.13 -7.12
C PRO A 276 -7.23 -13.90 -7.17
N LYS A 277 -8.01 -14.94 -7.48
CA LYS A 277 -9.48 -14.89 -7.49
C LYS A 277 -10.07 -14.58 -6.12
N THR A 278 -9.46 -15.11 -5.06
CA THR A 278 -9.88 -14.86 -3.67
C THR A 278 -9.53 -13.43 -3.26
N VAL A 279 -8.33 -12.96 -3.63
CA VAL A 279 -7.89 -11.58 -3.39
C VAL A 279 -8.79 -10.58 -4.10
N SER A 280 -9.08 -10.77 -5.39
CA SER A 280 -9.97 -9.89 -6.14
C SER A 280 -11.35 -9.75 -5.47
N LYS A 281 -11.94 -10.86 -5.04
CA LYS A 281 -13.21 -10.84 -4.30
C LYS A 281 -13.09 -10.18 -2.92
N ALA A 282 -11.99 -10.37 -2.23
CA ALA A 282 -11.74 -9.78 -0.91
C ALA A 282 -11.55 -8.27 -1.01
N VAL A 283 -10.74 -7.79 -1.95
CA VAL A 283 -10.57 -6.36 -2.26
C VAL A 283 -11.92 -5.71 -2.56
N ALA A 284 -12.75 -6.32 -3.43
CA ALA A 284 -14.07 -5.78 -3.74
C ALA A 284 -14.97 -5.65 -2.49
N ARG A 285 -14.94 -6.63 -1.58
CA ARG A 285 -15.67 -6.56 -0.29
C ARG A 285 -15.10 -5.51 0.65
N LEU A 286 -13.78 -5.39 0.74
CA LEU A 286 -13.10 -4.40 1.59
C LEU A 286 -13.38 -2.97 1.13
N VAL A 287 -13.38 -2.73 -0.18
CA VAL A 287 -13.78 -1.45 -0.77
C VAL A 287 -15.25 -1.16 -0.51
N LYS A 288 -16.13 -2.13 -0.77
CA LYS A 288 -17.58 -1.98 -0.52
C LYS A 288 -17.91 -1.72 0.94
N SER A 289 -17.16 -2.31 1.87
CA SER A 289 -17.34 -2.13 3.32
C SER A 289 -16.67 -0.88 3.88
N GLY A 290 -15.99 -0.08 3.04
CA GLY A 290 -15.29 1.13 3.48
C GLY A 290 -14.08 0.85 4.37
N ARG A 291 -13.45 -0.32 4.24
CA ARG A 291 -12.20 -0.65 4.92
C ARG A 291 -10.99 -0.31 4.06
N LEU A 292 -11.06 -0.55 2.75
CA LEU A 292 -10.07 -0.09 1.79
C LEU A 292 -10.65 1.04 0.94
N TYR A 293 -9.82 2.00 0.56
CA TYR A 293 -10.13 2.99 -0.47
C TYR A 293 -9.22 2.74 -1.68
N ALA A 294 -9.78 2.67 -2.89
CA ALA A 294 -9.00 2.71 -4.11
C ALA A 294 -8.77 4.18 -4.46
N VAL A 295 -7.55 4.68 -4.29
CA VAL A 295 -7.20 6.09 -4.46
C VAL A 295 -7.29 6.46 -5.92
N GLU A 296 -6.50 5.78 -6.74
CA GLU A 296 -6.44 5.91 -8.20
C GLU A 296 -6.02 4.58 -8.84
N THR A 297 -5.96 4.56 -10.16
CA THR A 297 -5.30 3.51 -10.94
C THR A 297 -4.13 4.16 -11.65
N ASP A 298 -2.93 3.62 -11.51
CA ASP A 298 -1.76 4.11 -12.25
C ASP A 298 -1.96 3.95 -13.77
N ASP A 299 -1.10 4.59 -14.58
CA ASP A 299 -1.14 4.50 -16.04
C ASP A 299 -0.98 3.04 -16.55
N GLY A 300 -0.48 2.15 -15.68
CA GLY A 300 -0.34 0.72 -15.92
C GLY A 300 -1.58 -0.13 -15.57
N GLY A 301 -2.66 0.48 -15.08
CA GLY A 301 -3.89 -0.20 -14.68
C GLY A 301 -3.87 -0.80 -13.26
N THR A 302 -2.86 -0.48 -12.44
CA THR A 302 -2.73 -0.96 -11.06
C THR A 302 -3.41 -0.01 -10.08
N PRO A 303 -4.38 -0.48 -9.28
CA PRO A 303 -5.01 0.36 -8.28
C PRO A 303 -4.08 0.66 -7.09
N ASP A 304 -4.13 1.89 -6.63
CA ASP A 304 -3.57 2.36 -5.37
C ASP A 304 -4.54 2.08 -4.23
N TYR A 305 -4.15 1.26 -3.27
CA TYR A 305 -5.01 0.96 -2.12
C TYR A 305 -4.53 1.72 -0.88
N ALA A 306 -5.46 2.43 -0.25
CA ALA A 306 -5.28 3.04 1.07
C ALA A 306 -6.10 2.27 2.10
N PRO A 307 -5.50 1.77 3.19
CA PRO A 307 -6.27 1.26 4.31
C PRO A 307 -6.90 2.44 5.05
N ILE A 308 -8.20 2.35 5.33
CA ILE A 308 -8.94 3.40 6.02
C ILE A 308 -8.77 3.17 7.53
N PRO A 309 -8.16 4.11 8.28
CA PRO A 309 -8.16 4.06 9.73
C PRO A 309 -9.59 4.17 10.21
N GLY A 310 -10.08 3.14 10.89
CA GLY A 310 -11.43 3.12 11.44
C GLY A 310 -11.56 2.10 12.55
N GLU A 311 -12.54 2.30 13.42
CA GLU A 311 -12.91 1.31 14.42
C GLU A 311 -13.53 0.09 13.73
N LEU A 312 -12.70 -0.90 13.42
CA LEU A 312 -13.20 -2.27 13.44
C LEU A 312 -13.75 -2.47 14.85
N THR A 313 -14.99 -2.95 14.99
CA THR A 313 -15.63 -3.14 16.30
C THR A 313 -14.86 -4.17 17.11
N THR A 314 -13.75 -3.75 17.71
CA THR A 314 -12.88 -4.52 18.58
C THR A 314 -13.59 -4.60 19.91
N VAL A 315 -14.13 -5.76 20.24
CA VAL A 315 -14.49 -6.02 21.63
C VAL A 315 -13.16 -6.23 22.36
N LEU A 316 -12.55 -5.14 22.80
CA LEU A 316 -11.37 -5.23 23.67
C LEU A 316 -11.82 -5.80 25.01
N VAL A 317 -11.11 -6.84 25.46
CA VAL A 317 -11.10 -7.26 26.85
C VAL A 317 -10.32 -6.18 27.62
N SER A 318 -10.98 -5.59 28.62
CA SER A 318 -10.50 -4.65 29.66
C SER A 318 -9.46 -3.58 29.25
N LYS A 319 -9.84 -2.31 29.45
CA LYS A 319 -8.94 -1.14 29.51
C LYS A 319 -7.56 -1.50 30.12
N GLY A 320 -6.48 -1.36 29.37
CA GLY A 320 -5.13 -1.18 29.94
C GLY A 320 -4.03 -2.18 29.56
N MET A 321 -4.26 -3.19 28.74
CA MET A 321 -3.15 -4.00 28.19
C MET A 321 -2.64 -3.35 26.90
N PRO A 322 -1.35 -2.97 26.79
CA PRO A 322 -0.77 -2.61 25.50
C PRO A 322 -0.88 -3.83 24.60
N LEU A 323 -1.63 -3.71 23.50
CA LEU A 323 -1.75 -4.79 22.53
C LEU A 323 -0.35 -5.02 21.94
N GLY A 324 0.19 -6.21 22.20
CA GLY A 324 1.55 -6.58 21.81
C GLY A 324 1.68 -6.85 20.30
N ILE A 325 2.92 -6.86 19.82
CA ILE A 325 3.27 -7.31 18.47
C ILE A 325 2.80 -8.77 18.32
N PRO A 326 2.18 -9.17 17.19
CA PRO A 326 1.77 -10.55 16.98
C PRO A 326 2.99 -11.48 17.08
N VAL A 327 2.84 -12.55 17.88
CA VAL A 327 3.95 -13.49 18.16
C VAL A 327 4.36 -14.27 16.91
N VAL A 328 3.38 -14.60 16.06
CA VAL A 328 3.60 -15.20 14.72
C VAL A 328 3.01 -14.25 13.71
N ASP A 329 3.74 -13.97 12.63
CA ASP A 329 3.25 -13.07 11.58
C ASP A 329 1.89 -13.58 11.02
N PRO A 330 0.83 -12.75 10.99
CA PRO A 330 -0.45 -13.11 10.39
C PRO A 330 -0.38 -13.50 8.91
N LEU A 331 0.68 -13.11 8.21
CA LEU A 331 0.97 -13.45 6.82
C LEU A 331 1.96 -14.61 6.67
N HIS A 332 2.39 -15.24 7.77
CA HIS A 332 3.30 -16.38 7.80
C HIS A 332 2.77 -17.58 6.99
N ASP A 333 3.69 -18.34 6.39
CA ASP A 333 3.45 -19.49 5.51
C ASP A 333 2.69 -20.64 6.20
N VAL A 334 2.83 -20.75 7.52
CA VAL A 334 2.09 -21.71 8.36
C VAL A 334 0.56 -21.59 8.15
N TRP A 335 0.07 -20.39 7.83
CA TRP A 335 -1.36 -20.16 7.59
C TRP A 335 -1.81 -20.53 6.17
N MET A 336 -0.89 -20.99 5.32
CA MET A 336 -1.14 -21.58 4.00
C MET A 336 -1.01 -23.11 4.02
N SER A 337 -0.55 -23.68 5.14
CA SER A 337 -0.28 -25.10 5.33
C SER A 337 -1.53 -25.98 5.26
N ASP A 338 -1.35 -27.28 5.04
CA ASP A 338 -2.49 -28.19 4.97
C ASP A 338 -3.26 -28.28 6.31
N GLY A 339 -4.57 -28.08 6.25
CA GLY A 339 -5.43 -28.03 7.43
C GLY A 339 -5.27 -26.78 8.33
N LEU A 340 -4.42 -25.82 7.98
CA LEU A 340 -4.34 -24.50 8.63
C LEU A 340 -4.74 -23.42 7.63
N THR A 341 -5.40 -22.37 8.11
CA THR A 341 -5.99 -21.34 7.25
C THR A 341 -5.91 -19.98 7.93
N GLY A 342 -6.23 -18.92 7.20
CA GLY A 342 -6.32 -17.57 7.77
C GLY A 342 -7.26 -17.45 8.98
N ARG A 343 -8.26 -18.36 9.11
CA ARG A 343 -9.13 -18.39 10.30
C ARG A 343 -8.37 -18.85 11.54
N HIS A 344 -7.49 -19.83 11.38
CA HIS A 344 -6.62 -20.30 12.46
C HIS A 344 -5.66 -19.19 12.91
N GLY A 345 -5.07 -18.45 11.96
CA GLY A 345 -4.26 -17.27 12.25
C GLY A 345 -5.03 -16.20 13.03
N GLN A 346 -6.26 -15.88 12.62
CA GLN A 346 -7.11 -14.93 13.36
C GLN A 346 -7.37 -15.38 14.80
N VAL A 347 -7.70 -16.66 15.00
CA VAL A 347 -7.94 -17.21 16.35
C VAL A 347 -6.66 -17.18 17.20
N PHE A 348 -5.53 -17.55 16.59
CA PHE A 348 -4.22 -17.51 17.24
C PHE A 348 -3.87 -16.09 17.71
N ASP A 349 -4.08 -15.08 16.87
CA ASP A 349 -3.80 -13.68 17.20
C ASP A 349 -4.67 -13.17 18.36
N LEU A 350 -5.91 -13.64 18.49
CA LEU A 350 -6.77 -13.29 19.63
C LEU A 350 -6.28 -13.96 20.93
N VAL A 351 -5.81 -15.20 20.87
CA VAL A 351 -5.24 -15.90 22.03
C VAL A 351 -3.93 -15.28 22.46
N SER A 352 -3.08 -14.84 21.52
CA SER A 352 -1.77 -14.24 21.81
C SER A 352 -1.87 -12.92 22.57
N VAL A 353 -3.00 -12.20 22.45
CA VAL A 353 -3.31 -11.00 23.25
C VAL A 353 -4.19 -11.24 24.47
N GLY A 354 -4.38 -12.51 24.85
CA GLY A 354 -5.02 -12.88 26.12
C GLY A 354 -6.52 -13.17 26.04
N ILE A 355 -7.12 -13.27 24.85
CA ILE A 355 -8.50 -13.77 24.71
C ILE A 355 -8.46 -15.30 24.70
N THR A 356 -8.52 -15.89 25.89
CA THR A 356 -8.17 -17.30 26.11
C THR A 356 -9.34 -18.28 26.11
N ARG A 357 -10.58 -17.82 25.92
CA ARG A 357 -11.79 -18.68 25.97
C ARG A 357 -12.53 -18.68 24.65
N ALA A 358 -13.04 -19.84 24.23
CA ALA A 358 -13.70 -20.01 22.94
C ALA A 358 -14.88 -19.05 22.68
N ASN A 359 -15.71 -18.78 23.70
CA ASN A 359 -16.85 -17.86 23.57
C ASN A 359 -16.39 -16.41 23.36
N ASP A 360 -15.35 -16.00 24.08
CA ASP A 360 -14.81 -14.64 23.97
C ASP A 360 -14.09 -14.45 22.63
N ILE A 361 -13.37 -15.47 22.17
CA ILE A 361 -12.74 -15.51 20.84
C ILE A 361 -13.79 -15.41 19.74
N ALA A 362 -14.88 -16.18 19.83
CA ALA A 362 -15.97 -16.15 18.86
C ALA A 362 -16.57 -14.74 18.76
N LYS A 363 -16.86 -14.13 19.92
CA LYS A 363 -17.41 -12.77 20.02
C LYS A 363 -16.43 -11.69 19.51
N ALA A 364 -15.16 -11.78 19.87
CA ALA A 364 -14.13 -10.82 19.48
C ALA A 364 -13.80 -10.90 17.98
N GLY A 365 -13.63 -12.10 17.44
CA GLY A 365 -13.31 -12.33 16.03
C GLY A 365 -14.52 -12.20 15.08
N GLY A 366 -15.73 -12.13 15.61
CA GLY A 366 -16.96 -12.06 14.82
C GLY A 366 -17.29 -13.38 14.10
N MET A 367 -17.05 -14.51 14.76
CA MET A 367 -17.27 -15.86 14.20
C MET A 367 -18.21 -16.68 15.08
N GLY A 368 -18.71 -17.80 14.54
CA GLY A 368 -19.53 -18.73 15.31
C GLY A 368 -18.72 -19.45 16.40
N TYR A 369 -19.39 -19.83 17.50
CA TYR A 369 -18.76 -20.55 18.60
C TYR A 369 -18.11 -21.87 18.16
N ASP A 370 -18.82 -22.67 17.35
CA ASP A 370 -18.30 -23.93 16.85
C ASP A 370 -17.09 -23.71 15.92
N THR A 371 -17.12 -22.68 15.07
CA THR A 371 -15.97 -22.29 14.25
C THR A 371 -14.75 -21.94 15.09
N ALA A 372 -14.92 -21.17 16.17
CA ALA A 372 -13.83 -20.83 17.07
C ALA A 372 -13.30 -22.10 17.78
N ARG A 373 -14.19 -22.97 18.25
CA ARG A 373 -13.82 -24.22 18.93
C ARG A 373 -13.04 -25.17 18.02
N ASP A 374 -13.49 -25.34 16.77
CA ASP A 374 -12.85 -26.23 15.82
C ASP A 374 -11.46 -25.71 15.42
N ALA A 375 -11.34 -24.40 15.21
CA ALA A 375 -10.04 -23.76 14.97
C ALA A 375 -9.09 -23.90 16.16
N LEU A 376 -9.58 -23.69 17.40
CA LEU A 376 -8.79 -23.89 18.62
C LEU A 376 -8.33 -25.35 18.77
N SER A 377 -9.23 -26.30 18.52
CA SER A 377 -8.91 -27.73 18.59
C SER A 377 -7.80 -28.10 17.60
N LYS A 378 -7.89 -27.58 16.36
CA LYS A 378 -6.85 -27.81 15.35
C LYS A 378 -5.51 -27.18 15.74
N LEU A 379 -5.52 -25.94 16.24
CA LEU A 379 -4.31 -25.25 16.72
C LEU A 379 -3.63 -25.99 17.89
N VAL A 380 -4.40 -26.59 18.79
CA VAL A 380 -3.88 -27.42 19.88
C VAL A 380 -3.28 -28.71 19.33
N ASN A 381 -3.95 -29.38 18.39
CA ASN A 381 -3.48 -30.64 17.82
C ASN A 381 -2.15 -30.50 17.08
N VAL A 382 -1.90 -29.36 16.43
CA VAL A 382 -0.62 -29.09 15.76
C VAL A 382 0.43 -28.48 16.70
N GLY A 383 0.09 -28.23 17.97
CA GLY A 383 1.02 -27.70 18.97
C GLY A 383 1.25 -26.19 18.91
N LEU A 384 0.47 -25.44 18.12
CA LEU A 384 0.52 -23.97 18.10
C LEU A 384 -0.14 -23.34 19.33
N LEU A 385 -1.03 -24.07 20.00
CA LEU A 385 -1.64 -23.65 21.27
C LEU A 385 -1.59 -24.77 22.31
N LEU A 386 -1.57 -24.39 23.58
CA LEU A 386 -1.76 -25.28 24.71
C LEU A 386 -3.16 -25.09 25.28
N ARG A 387 -3.77 -26.19 25.74
CA ARG A 387 -5.07 -26.17 26.40
C ARG A 387 -4.95 -26.61 27.86
N GLN A 388 -5.42 -25.76 28.77
CA GLN A 388 -5.56 -26.05 30.19
C GLN A 388 -7.03 -25.87 30.59
N GLY A 389 -7.76 -26.98 30.66
CA GLY A 389 -9.21 -26.96 30.88
C GLY A 389 -9.95 -26.24 29.73
N THR A 390 -10.48 -25.05 30.01
CA THR A 390 -11.20 -24.19 29.05
C THR A 390 -10.38 -22.99 28.55
N VAL A 391 -9.13 -22.87 29.01
CA VAL A 391 -8.22 -21.76 28.73
C VAL A 391 -7.19 -22.21 27.72
N TYR A 392 -6.97 -21.39 26.68
CA TYR A 392 -5.95 -21.59 25.66
C TYR A 392 -4.81 -20.59 25.84
N THR A 393 -3.57 -21.04 25.64
CA THR A 393 -2.36 -20.23 25.80
C THR A 393 -1.37 -20.52 24.69
N VAL A 394 -0.49 -19.57 24.38
CA VAL A 394 0.58 -19.71 23.39
C VAL A 394 1.79 -20.37 24.07
N PRO A 395 2.34 -21.49 23.54
CA PRO A 395 3.54 -22.11 24.09
C PRO A 395 4.78 -21.23 23.90
N ALA A 396 5.81 -21.45 24.74
CA ALA A 396 7.14 -20.90 24.48
C ALA A 396 7.73 -21.52 23.20
N GLY A 397 8.46 -20.72 22.41
CA GLY A 397 9.06 -21.17 21.15
C GLY A 397 8.06 -21.41 20.01
N VAL A 398 6.90 -20.73 20.04
CA VAL A 398 5.86 -20.92 19.01
C VAL A 398 6.29 -20.49 17.61
N VAL A 399 7.27 -19.58 17.50
CA VAL A 399 7.80 -19.10 16.22
C VAL A 399 8.54 -20.23 15.51
N GLU A 400 9.37 -20.97 16.24
CA GLU A 400 10.10 -22.14 15.73
C GLU A 400 9.13 -23.27 15.37
N ILE A 401 8.09 -23.47 16.18
CA ILE A 401 7.01 -24.44 15.88
C ILE A 401 6.29 -24.04 14.59
N ALA A 402 5.95 -22.77 14.41
CA ALA A 402 5.26 -22.27 13.22
C ALA A 402 6.13 -22.42 11.95
N GLY A 403 7.43 -22.14 12.04
CA GLY A 403 8.39 -22.37 10.97
C GLY A 403 8.45 -23.84 10.55
N ARG A 404 8.68 -24.74 11.52
CA ARG A 404 8.70 -26.19 11.25
C ARG A 404 7.39 -26.70 10.64
N LEU A 405 6.24 -26.25 11.16
CA LEU A 405 4.94 -26.65 10.62
C LEU A 405 4.71 -26.11 9.21
N ALA A 406 5.23 -24.93 8.86
CA ALA A 406 5.12 -24.40 7.50
C ALA A 406 5.82 -25.32 6.49
N ASP A 407 6.94 -25.92 6.87
CA ASP A 407 7.65 -26.89 6.02
C ASP A 407 6.96 -28.27 6.04
N GLU A 408 6.67 -28.82 7.23
CA GLU A 408 6.08 -30.16 7.40
C GLU A 408 4.68 -30.30 6.76
N LEU A 409 3.89 -29.24 6.77
CA LEU A 409 2.53 -29.21 6.24
C LEU A 409 2.44 -28.53 4.87
N GLY A 410 3.58 -28.25 4.22
CA GLY A 410 3.68 -27.75 2.85
C GLY A 410 3.18 -26.31 2.64
N GLY A 411 3.16 -25.48 3.69
CA GLY A 411 2.89 -24.05 3.59
C GLY A 411 3.94 -23.30 2.76
N THR A 412 5.22 -23.59 3.00
CA THR A 412 6.37 -23.01 2.27
C THR A 412 6.29 -23.37 0.78
N ASP A 413 6.15 -24.66 0.46
CA ASP A 413 5.97 -25.14 -0.92
C ASP A 413 4.79 -24.48 -1.64
N ARG A 414 3.67 -24.26 -0.93
CA ARG A 414 2.49 -23.59 -1.51
C ARG A 414 2.78 -22.13 -1.83
N ARG A 415 3.55 -21.44 -0.99
CA ARG A 415 3.98 -20.06 -1.25
C ARG A 415 4.92 -20.00 -2.45
N GLU A 416 5.89 -20.90 -2.55
CA GLU A 416 6.79 -20.99 -3.69
C GLU A 416 6.06 -21.29 -5.01
N LYS A 417 5.10 -22.23 -4.98
CA LYS A 417 4.25 -22.54 -6.15
C LYS A 417 3.40 -21.34 -6.57
N LEU A 418 2.84 -20.60 -5.61
CA LEU A 418 2.09 -19.38 -5.90
C LEU A 418 3.00 -18.29 -6.50
N ALA A 419 4.20 -18.11 -5.96
CA ALA A 419 5.20 -17.20 -6.48
C ALA A 419 5.61 -17.55 -7.92
N SER A 420 5.88 -18.83 -8.18
CA SER A 420 6.25 -19.34 -9.50
C SER A 420 5.12 -19.12 -10.50
N ARG A 421 3.87 -19.46 -10.16
CA ARG A 421 2.70 -19.23 -11.03
C ARG A 421 2.51 -17.74 -11.35
N VAL A 422 2.61 -16.88 -10.36
CA VAL A 422 2.48 -15.42 -10.56
C VAL A 422 3.60 -14.88 -11.45
N LEU A 423 4.83 -15.40 -11.30
CA LEU A 423 5.96 -15.05 -12.15
C LEU A 423 5.74 -15.52 -13.59
N GLU A 424 5.36 -16.78 -13.80
CA GLU A 424 5.01 -17.32 -15.12
C GLU A 424 3.91 -16.50 -15.80
N GLU A 425 2.85 -16.14 -15.07
CA GLU A 425 1.79 -15.28 -15.60
C GLU A 425 2.28 -13.88 -15.97
N ARG A 426 3.25 -13.31 -15.25
CA ARG A 426 3.86 -12.00 -15.57
C ARG A 426 4.76 -12.07 -16.80
N LEU A 427 5.39 -13.21 -17.02
CA LEU A 427 6.26 -13.46 -18.18
C LEU A 427 5.49 -13.79 -19.45
N ARG A 428 4.20 -14.17 -19.35
CA ARG A 428 3.36 -14.36 -20.54
C ARG A 428 3.25 -13.04 -21.30
N PRO A 429 3.53 -13.03 -22.62
CA PRO A 429 3.32 -11.85 -23.45
C PRO A 429 1.88 -11.37 -23.29
N ARG A 430 1.69 -10.07 -23.03
CA ARG A 430 0.36 -9.45 -23.13
C ARG A 430 -0.15 -9.71 -24.55
N GLY A 431 -1.43 -10.02 -24.72
CA GLY A 431 -2.03 -10.46 -25.98
C GLY A 431 -1.87 -9.53 -27.20
N ASP A 432 -1.24 -8.37 -27.03
CA ASP A 432 -0.89 -7.41 -28.09
C ASP A 432 0.56 -7.56 -28.61
N ALA A 433 1.39 -8.39 -27.95
CA ALA A 433 2.70 -8.74 -28.47
C ALA A 433 2.52 -9.76 -29.60
N ALA A 434 2.96 -9.40 -30.82
CA ALA A 434 3.00 -10.31 -31.94
C ALA A 434 3.62 -11.64 -31.49
N PRO A 435 2.98 -12.80 -31.76
CA PRO A 435 3.51 -14.07 -31.33
C PRO A 435 4.94 -14.19 -31.84
N ALA A 436 5.86 -14.48 -30.91
CA ALA A 436 7.22 -14.85 -31.28
C ALA A 436 7.12 -15.98 -32.32
N PRO A 437 7.92 -15.96 -33.40
CA PRO A 437 7.88 -17.02 -34.40
C PRO A 437 8.11 -18.33 -33.67
N ALA A 438 7.09 -19.20 -33.71
CA ALA A 438 7.11 -20.47 -33.01
C ALA A 438 8.35 -21.24 -33.46
N VAL A 439 9.26 -21.50 -32.53
CA VAL A 439 10.16 -22.63 -32.65
C VAL A 439 9.23 -23.83 -32.50
N ALA A 440 9.03 -24.56 -33.60
CA ALA A 440 8.19 -25.73 -33.65
C ALA A 440 8.69 -26.75 -32.62
N ASP A 441 8.02 -26.82 -31.47
CA ASP A 441 8.14 -27.95 -30.56
C ASP A 441 7.00 -28.90 -30.94
N ASP A 442 7.38 -29.82 -31.79
CA ASP A 442 6.63 -30.95 -32.32
C ASP A 442 6.27 -31.87 -31.14
N ASN A 443 5.03 -31.81 -30.63
CA ASN A 443 4.26 -32.88 -29.95
C ASN A 443 3.11 -32.35 -29.04
N SER A 444 2.03 -31.81 -29.59
CA SER A 444 0.73 -31.75 -28.90
C SER A 444 -0.17 -32.90 -29.37
N ASP A 445 -0.19 -33.96 -28.56
CA ASP A 445 -0.96 -35.20 -28.74
C ASP A 445 -2.50 -34.97 -28.79
N ASP A 446 -2.95 -33.75 -28.51
CA ASP A 446 -4.36 -33.32 -28.58
C ASP A 446 -4.79 -32.91 -30.00
N ASP A 447 -3.92 -32.31 -30.82
CA ASP A 447 -4.30 -31.90 -32.19
C ASP A 447 -4.51 -33.11 -33.13
N LEU A 448 -3.78 -34.21 -32.87
CA LEU A 448 -3.96 -35.48 -33.59
C LEU A 448 -5.23 -36.23 -33.18
N ARG A 449 -5.74 -36.01 -31.96
CA ARG A 449 -7.00 -36.61 -31.50
C ARG A 449 -8.19 -35.92 -32.12
N ASP A 450 -8.18 -34.59 -32.15
CA ASP A 450 -9.23 -33.79 -32.78
C ASP A 450 -9.32 -34.08 -34.29
N PHE A 451 -8.19 -34.27 -34.97
CA PHE A 451 -8.18 -34.66 -36.38
C PHE A 451 -8.75 -36.06 -36.61
N HIS A 452 -8.36 -37.05 -35.80
CA HIS A 452 -8.90 -38.41 -35.94
C HIS A 452 -10.39 -38.48 -35.60
N GLU A 453 -10.85 -37.74 -34.59
CA GLU A 453 -12.27 -37.70 -34.22
C GLU A 453 -13.12 -37.04 -35.32
N GLN A 454 -12.64 -35.96 -35.93
CA GLN A 454 -13.32 -35.33 -37.07
C GLN A 454 -13.35 -36.24 -38.32
N GLU A 455 -12.25 -36.94 -38.60
CA GLU A 455 -12.20 -37.87 -39.73
C GLU A 455 -13.11 -39.08 -39.51
N LEU A 456 -13.23 -39.56 -38.27
CA LEU A 456 -14.16 -40.65 -37.91
C LEU A 456 -15.62 -40.23 -38.04
N LEU A 457 -15.95 -39.00 -37.63
CA LEU A 457 -17.29 -38.43 -37.78
C LEU A 457 -17.67 -38.25 -39.26
N ARG A 458 -16.70 -37.89 -40.11
CA ARG A 458 -16.89 -37.77 -41.56
C ARG A 458 -17.11 -39.13 -42.23
N GLN A 459 -16.37 -40.16 -41.82
CA GLN A 459 -16.54 -41.52 -42.34
C GLN A 459 -17.87 -42.16 -41.90
N LEU A 460 -18.40 -41.76 -40.76
CA LEU A 460 -19.73 -42.16 -40.26
C LEU A 460 -20.88 -41.33 -40.84
N GLY A 461 -20.59 -40.30 -41.66
CA GLY A 461 -21.60 -39.44 -42.29
C GLY A 461 -22.38 -38.57 -41.31
N LEU A 462 -21.80 -38.28 -40.15
CA LEU A 462 -22.43 -37.47 -39.09
C LEU A 462 -22.12 -35.97 -39.24
N ILE A 463 -21.12 -35.63 -40.07
CA ILE A 463 -20.74 -34.26 -40.49
C ILE A 463 -20.26 -34.24 -41.93
#